data_AF-A0A2P9GKR3-F1
#
_entry.id   AF-A0A2P9GKR3-F1
#
_cell.length_a   1.000
_cell.length_b   1.000
_cell.length_c   1.000
_cell.angle_alpha   90.00
_cell.angle_beta   90.00
_cell.angle_gamma   90.00
#
_symmetry.space_group_name_H-M   'P 1'
#
loop_
_entity.id
_entity.type
_entity.pdbx_description
1 polymer ?
#
loop_
_entity_poly.entity_id
_entity_poly.type
_entity_poly.pdbx_seq_one_letter_code
_entity_poly.pdbx_strand_id
1 'polypeptide(L)'
;MDSKDNDVWNDYSNSLMLYERIENLYNDYLIEKSKLNEQNKELINNNMTHVQRETKNVIRNKDMIKASMYNYDIINYYNDEFILKKKVMELSEDIMTGIDYIYDIFRLCKESNVFLSFNGGKDAVVILHLFRCAYAKYLKDMNIKRKKPQLIYFKDEMNEFPEVYQFLNESAFMFDFHISIIKGTWKNGITNFIENIQKKYQIKIIDQLKINSIDSTIFYSTLAFINGTRFNDTNTEKLQILNVSSRGLPPYLYVNPVFYWTYGAIWTFILYFKFNYCILYDHGYSSIGSIKDTVKNEFLKCNDCYLPAYFLKNWNYERYNRIQPNDK
;
A
#
# COMPACT_ATOMS: atom_id res chain seq x y z
N MET A 1 -22.19 -31.30 10.10
CA MET A 1 -22.03 -30.12 10.99
C MET A 1 -21.56 -28.99 10.10
N ASP A 2 -22.47 -28.07 9.79
CA ASP A 2 -22.25 -26.92 8.90
C ASP A 2 -21.22 -25.95 9.52
N SER A 3 -20.05 -25.81 8.90
CA SER A 3 -19.00 -24.86 9.29
C SER A 3 -19.30 -23.42 8.86
N LYS A 4 -20.50 -22.92 9.14
CA LYS A 4 -20.96 -21.58 8.71
C LYS A 4 -20.34 -20.41 9.50
N ASP A 5 -19.51 -20.69 10.52
CA ASP A 5 -18.89 -19.67 11.38
C ASP A 5 -17.46 -19.25 10.97
N ASN A 6 -16.86 -19.84 9.93
CA ASN A 6 -15.44 -19.60 9.59
C ASN A 6 -15.12 -18.36 8.74
N ASP A 7 -16.13 -17.58 8.32
CA ASP A 7 -15.94 -16.43 7.42
C ASP A 7 -16.05 -15.05 8.10
N VAL A 8 -16.31 -15.02 9.41
CA VAL A 8 -16.33 -13.77 10.17
C VAL A 8 -14.91 -13.21 10.29
N TRP A 9 -14.73 -11.93 9.96
CA TRP A 9 -13.42 -11.29 10.06
C TRP A 9 -13.07 -10.91 11.51
N ASN A 10 -12.11 -11.62 12.09
CA ASN A 10 -11.72 -11.47 13.49
C ASN A 10 -10.92 -10.19 13.77
N ASP A 11 -10.21 -9.67 12.77
CA ASP A 11 -9.40 -8.45 12.90
C ASP A 11 -10.18 -7.14 12.65
N TYR A 12 -11.51 -7.23 12.45
CA TYR A 12 -12.37 -6.07 12.21
C TYR A 12 -12.22 -4.97 13.27
N SER A 13 -12.33 -5.32 14.56
CA SER A 13 -12.29 -4.33 15.64
C SER A 13 -10.93 -3.64 15.75
N ASN A 14 -9.84 -4.41 15.60
CA ASN A 14 -8.48 -3.85 15.60
C ASN A 14 -8.25 -2.92 14.41
N SER A 15 -8.75 -3.30 13.23
CA SER A 15 -8.67 -2.50 12.01
C SER A 15 -9.46 -1.19 12.12
N LEU A 16 -10.66 -1.24 12.70
CA LEU A 16 -11.47 -0.05 12.94
C LEU A 16 -10.81 0.87 13.99
N MET A 17 -10.26 0.31 15.06
CA MET A 17 -9.53 1.07 16.07
C MET A 17 -8.27 1.73 15.48
N LEU A 18 -7.57 1.06 14.57
CA LEU A 18 -6.44 1.65 13.85
C LEU A 18 -6.90 2.81 12.96
N TYR A 19 -8.01 2.66 12.24
CA TYR A 19 -8.63 3.75 11.47
C TYR A 19 -8.94 4.95 12.37
N GLU A 20 -9.65 4.75 13.48
CA GLU A 20 -10.03 5.82 14.42
C GLU A 20 -8.80 6.51 15.02
N ARG A 21 -7.73 5.76 15.32
CA ARG A 21 -6.44 6.34 15.76
C ARG A 21 -5.79 7.21 14.67
N ILE A 22 -5.82 6.78 13.42
CA ILE A 22 -5.30 7.56 12.28
C ILE A 22 -6.13 8.83 12.07
N GLU A 23 -7.46 8.70 12.10
CA GLU A 23 -8.40 9.81 11.96
C GLU A 23 -8.20 10.87 13.04
N ASN A 24 -7.96 10.45 14.29
CA ASN A 24 -7.63 11.37 15.37
C ASN A 24 -6.31 12.11 15.13
N LEU A 25 -5.25 11.43 14.63
CA LEU A 25 -3.99 12.12 14.28
C LEU A 25 -4.18 13.14 13.17
N TYR A 26 -5.04 12.84 12.20
CA TYR A 26 -5.40 13.78 11.14
C TYR A 26 -6.16 14.99 11.67
N ASN A 27 -7.15 14.78 12.56
CA ASN A 27 -7.89 15.86 13.20
C ASN A 27 -6.98 16.76 14.04
N ASP A 28 -6.08 16.17 14.83
CA ASP A 28 -5.07 16.91 15.61
C ASP A 28 -4.18 17.76 14.68
N TYR A 29 -3.73 17.20 13.56
CA TYR A 29 -2.96 17.92 12.56
C TYR A 29 -3.73 19.09 11.94
N LEU A 30 -5.01 18.93 11.63
CA LEU A 30 -5.86 20.01 11.11
C LEU A 30 -5.99 21.17 12.12
N ILE A 31 -6.13 20.85 13.41
CA ILE A 31 -6.19 21.85 14.50
C ILE A 31 -4.85 22.58 14.65
N GLU A 32 -3.71 21.89 14.56
CA GLU A 32 -2.40 22.55 14.62
C GLU A 32 -2.15 23.44 13.40
N LYS A 33 -2.52 22.96 12.21
CA LYS A 33 -2.38 23.69 10.95
C LYS A 33 -3.25 24.95 10.92
N SER A 34 -4.47 24.90 11.46
CA SER A 34 -5.33 26.10 11.55
C SER A 34 -4.75 27.16 12.49
N LYS A 35 -4.28 26.76 13.68
CA LYS A 35 -3.61 27.66 14.64
C LYS A 35 -2.37 28.33 14.04
N LEU A 36 -1.53 27.56 13.33
CA LEU A 36 -0.34 28.10 12.68
C LEU A 36 -0.71 29.10 11.58
N ASN A 37 -1.78 28.84 10.82
CA ASN A 37 -2.25 29.75 9.79
C ASN A 37 -2.83 31.05 10.38
N GLU A 38 -3.50 30.99 11.52
CA GLU A 38 -3.97 32.18 12.25
C GLU A 38 -2.80 33.02 12.75
N GLN A 39 -1.81 32.41 13.39
CA GLN A 39 -0.57 33.09 13.83
C GLN A 39 0.20 33.72 12.66
N ASN A 40 0.32 33.00 11.54
CA ASN A 40 0.97 33.53 10.34
C ASN A 40 0.19 34.68 9.71
N LYS A 41 -1.16 34.65 9.73
CA LYS A 41 -1.98 35.79 9.27
C LYS A 41 -1.80 37.01 10.16
N GLU A 42 -1.70 36.84 11.48
CA GLU A 42 -1.38 37.93 12.40
C GLU A 42 0.02 38.51 12.13
N LEU A 43 1.02 37.65 11.86
CA LEU A 43 2.39 38.07 11.54
C LEU A 43 2.50 38.77 10.17
N ILE A 44 1.78 38.29 9.15
CA ILE A 44 1.75 38.86 7.79
C ILE A 44 0.99 40.19 7.78
N ASN A 45 -0.10 40.31 8.55
CA ASN A 45 -0.79 41.58 8.74
C ASN A 45 0.11 42.63 9.42
N ASN A 46 1.12 42.19 10.17
CA ASN A 46 2.11 43.05 10.81
C ASN A 46 3.35 43.36 9.94
N ASN A 47 3.59 42.65 8.83
CA ASN A 47 4.75 42.86 7.96
C ASN A 47 4.42 42.54 6.49
N MET A 48 4.04 43.55 5.70
CA MET A 48 3.94 43.41 4.24
C MET A 48 5.23 43.85 3.55
N THR A 49 5.89 42.93 2.83
CA THR A 49 6.60 43.24 1.57
C THR A 49 6.62 42.04 0.62
N HIS A 50 6.50 42.36 -0.67
CA HIS A 50 6.48 41.48 -1.84
C HIS A 50 7.85 40.83 -2.14
N VAL A 51 7.88 39.65 -2.78
CA VAL A 51 8.25 39.48 -4.22
C VAL A 51 8.37 37.99 -4.62
N GLN A 52 7.66 37.71 -5.72
CA GLN A 52 7.78 36.79 -6.87
C GLN A 52 8.47 35.41 -6.84
N ARG A 53 7.62 34.49 -7.34
CA ARG A 53 7.83 33.30 -8.18
C ARG A 53 9.06 33.34 -9.11
N GLU A 54 9.86 32.28 -9.06
CA GLU A 54 10.56 31.74 -10.23
C GLU A 54 11.02 30.30 -9.99
N THR A 55 10.42 29.34 -10.69
CA THR A 55 11.04 28.12 -11.27
C THR A 55 9.89 27.26 -11.79
N LYS A 56 9.77 27.00 -13.10
CA LYS A 56 8.61 26.25 -13.64
C LYS A 56 8.94 24.93 -14.34
N ASN A 57 10.21 24.59 -14.54
CA ASN A 57 10.55 23.46 -15.41
C ASN A 57 11.36 22.31 -14.77
N VAL A 58 11.79 22.43 -13.51
CA VAL A 58 12.30 21.29 -12.70
C VAL A 58 11.24 20.78 -11.70
N ILE A 59 10.09 21.45 -11.67
CA ILE A 59 9.10 21.41 -10.59
C ILE A 59 8.02 20.32 -10.78
N ARG A 60 7.78 19.83 -12.00
CA ARG A 60 6.64 18.92 -12.27
C ARG A 60 6.63 17.63 -11.45
N ASN A 61 7.79 17.06 -11.10
CA ASN A 61 7.85 15.84 -10.27
C ASN A 61 7.85 16.16 -8.76
N LYS A 62 8.32 17.36 -8.36
CA LYS A 62 8.25 17.86 -6.98
C LYS A 62 6.88 18.40 -6.59
N ASP A 63 6.03 18.74 -7.56
CA ASP A 63 4.64 19.14 -7.31
C ASP A 63 3.77 17.95 -6.87
N MET A 64 4.09 16.74 -7.31
CA MET A 64 3.29 15.54 -7.03
C MET A 64 3.57 14.96 -5.65
N ILE A 65 4.84 14.96 -5.22
CA ILE A 65 5.27 14.55 -3.88
C ILE A 65 5.45 15.80 -3.02
N LYS A 66 4.67 15.94 -1.94
CA LYS A 66 4.75 17.12 -1.04
C LYS A 66 6.18 17.36 -0.58
N ALA A 67 6.66 18.60 -0.69
CA ALA A 67 8.02 18.98 -0.29
C ALA A 67 8.36 18.57 1.15
N SER A 68 7.36 18.61 2.06
CA SER A 68 7.50 18.18 3.45
C SER A 68 7.93 16.72 3.60
N MET A 69 7.49 15.82 2.70
CA MET A 69 7.83 14.38 2.74
C MET A 69 9.29 14.07 2.43
N TYR A 70 10.04 15.03 1.87
CA TYR A 70 11.49 14.87 1.68
C TYR A 70 12.28 15.16 2.96
N ASN A 71 11.67 15.82 3.97
CA ASN A 71 12.29 16.09 5.26
C ASN A 71 12.02 14.96 6.28
N TYR A 72 11.98 13.72 5.79
CA TYR A 72 11.66 12.52 6.59
C TYR A 72 12.94 11.69 6.77
N ASP A 73 14.06 12.35 7.05
CA ASP A 73 15.33 11.68 7.31
C ASP A 73 15.28 10.87 8.62
N ILE A 74 14.83 9.62 8.50
CA ILE A 74 14.46 8.71 9.59
C ILE A 74 15.59 8.54 10.59
N ILE A 75 16.84 8.57 10.12
CA ILE A 75 18.03 8.36 10.96
C ILE A 75 18.11 9.36 12.12
N ASN A 76 17.54 10.57 11.94
CA ASN A 76 17.59 11.63 12.92
C ASN A 76 16.54 11.48 14.04
N TYR A 77 15.53 10.61 13.86
CA TYR A 77 14.39 10.56 14.77
C TYR A 77 13.72 9.19 14.97
N TYR A 78 14.23 8.10 14.39
CA TYR A 78 13.59 6.77 14.47
C TYR A 78 13.34 6.24 15.90
N ASN A 79 14.11 6.71 16.89
CA ASN A 79 13.94 6.37 18.30
C ASN A 79 13.25 7.48 19.13
N ASP A 80 12.92 8.61 18.51
CA ASP A 80 12.25 9.72 19.18
C ASP A 80 10.74 9.64 18.90
N GLU A 81 9.99 9.12 19.88
CA GLU A 81 8.53 8.96 19.75
C GLU A 81 7.80 10.29 19.51
N PHE A 82 8.32 11.40 20.04
CA PHE A 82 7.71 12.72 19.87
C PHE A 82 7.89 13.22 18.43
N ILE A 83 9.11 13.13 17.89
CA ILE A 83 9.36 13.53 16.51
C ILE A 83 8.68 12.57 15.52
N LEU A 84 8.68 11.25 15.78
CA LEU A 84 7.91 10.28 14.98
C LEU A 84 6.43 10.64 14.94
N LYS A 85 5.83 10.97 16.08
CA LYS A 85 4.42 11.40 16.16
C LYS A 85 4.19 12.63 15.30
N LYS A 86 5.04 13.66 15.44
CA LYS A 86 4.94 14.88 14.64
C LYS A 86 5.04 14.59 13.14
N LYS A 87 5.98 13.74 12.73
CA LYS A 87 6.16 13.35 11.32
C LYS A 87 4.98 12.56 10.78
N VAL A 88 4.38 11.66 11.57
CA VAL A 88 3.15 10.98 11.15
C VAL A 88 1.95 11.93 11.12
N MET A 89 1.86 12.91 12.02
CA MET A 89 0.83 13.95 11.94
C MET A 89 0.97 14.77 10.65
N GLU A 90 2.19 15.15 10.26
CA GLU A 90 2.45 15.79 8.96
C GLU A 90 2.06 14.90 7.76
N LEU A 91 2.18 13.57 7.90
CA LEU A 91 1.82 12.57 6.88
C LEU A 91 0.32 12.22 6.88
N SER A 92 -0.42 12.57 7.94
CA SER A 92 -1.78 12.07 8.21
C SER A 92 -2.78 12.34 7.10
N GLU A 93 -2.68 13.48 6.41
CA GLU A 93 -3.51 13.83 5.25
C GLU A 93 -3.31 12.82 4.11
N ASP A 94 -2.08 12.39 3.85
CA ASP A 94 -1.76 11.40 2.81
C ASP A 94 -2.12 9.98 3.23
N ILE A 95 -2.07 9.67 4.54
CA ILE A 95 -2.60 8.41 5.10
C ILE A 95 -4.11 8.33 4.86
N MET A 96 -4.85 9.37 5.23
CA MET A 96 -6.30 9.45 5.03
C MET A 96 -6.66 9.37 3.54
N THR A 97 -5.94 10.10 2.69
CA THR A 97 -6.13 10.04 1.23
C THR A 97 -5.92 8.62 0.69
N GLY A 98 -4.89 7.91 1.17
CA GLY A 98 -4.65 6.52 0.80
C GLY A 98 -5.78 5.57 1.25
N ILE A 99 -6.32 5.77 2.45
CA ILE A 99 -7.49 5.02 2.95
C ILE A 99 -8.73 5.31 2.09
N ASP A 100 -8.97 6.57 1.75
CA ASP A 100 -10.12 7.01 0.95
C ASP A 100 -10.09 6.42 -0.47
N TYR A 101 -8.92 6.37 -1.11
CA TYR A 101 -8.78 5.69 -2.40
C TYR A 101 -9.18 4.22 -2.33
N ILE A 102 -8.80 3.49 -1.28
CA ILE A 102 -9.18 2.08 -1.13
C ILE A 102 -10.67 1.97 -0.79
N TYR A 103 -11.19 2.85 0.07
CA TYR A 103 -12.60 2.90 0.44
C TYR A 103 -13.51 3.11 -0.78
N ASP A 104 -13.15 4.02 -1.68
CA ASP A 104 -13.90 4.26 -2.92
C ASP A 104 -13.87 3.06 -3.87
N ILE A 105 -12.78 2.29 -3.89
CA ILE A 105 -12.73 1.04 -4.64
C ILE A 105 -13.70 0.00 -4.07
N PHE A 106 -13.87 -0.09 -2.75
CA PHE A 106 -14.93 -0.91 -2.16
C PHE A 106 -16.33 -0.42 -2.53
N ARG A 107 -16.54 0.89 -2.64
CA ARG A 107 -17.83 1.44 -3.12
C ARG A 107 -18.12 1.05 -4.57
N LEU A 108 -17.11 1.08 -5.44
CA LEU A 108 -17.22 0.77 -6.86
C LEU A 108 -17.34 -0.74 -7.13
N CYS A 109 -16.49 -1.55 -6.52
CA CYS A 109 -16.35 -2.97 -6.84
C CYS A 109 -17.08 -3.92 -5.87
N LYS A 110 -17.48 -3.44 -4.69
CA LYS A 110 -17.98 -4.26 -3.55
C LYS A 110 -16.92 -5.15 -2.91
N GLU A 111 -17.16 -5.52 -1.65
CA GLU A 111 -16.19 -6.19 -0.78
C GLU A 111 -15.64 -7.51 -1.34
N SER A 112 -16.44 -8.23 -2.13
CA SER A 112 -16.06 -9.55 -2.66
C SER A 112 -15.18 -9.48 -3.92
N ASN A 113 -14.93 -8.28 -4.46
CA ASN A 113 -14.20 -8.08 -5.73
C ASN A 113 -12.93 -7.23 -5.59
N VAL A 114 -12.56 -6.87 -4.35
CA VAL A 114 -11.36 -6.08 -4.07
C VAL A 114 -10.34 -6.97 -3.37
N PHE A 115 -9.14 -7.03 -3.93
CA PHE A 115 -8.07 -7.91 -3.48
C PHE A 115 -6.85 -7.08 -3.09
N LEU A 116 -6.27 -7.37 -1.92
CA LEU A 116 -4.98 -6.84 -1.52
C LEU A 116 -3.86 -7.64 -2.19
N SER A 117 -3.00 -6.99 -2.98
CA SER A 117 -1.77 -7.61 -3.49
C SER A 117 -0.66 -7.45 -2.47
N PHE A 118 -0.24 -8.55 -1.85
CA PHE A 118 0.74 -8.50 -0.75
C PHE A 118 1.92 -9.43 -1.03
N ASN A 119 3.13 -8.87 -1.09
CA ASN A 119 4.37 -9.61 -1.33
C ASN A 119 5.36 -9.56 -0.15
N GLY A 120 4.92 -9.13 1.04
CA GLY A 120 5.77 -9.01 2.23
C GLY A 120 6.80 -7.87 2.21
N GLY A 121 6.88 -7.08 1.14
CA GLY A 121 7.74 -5.88 1.10
C GLY A 121 7.22 -4.74 1.99
N LYS A 122 8.10 -3.80 2.35
CA LYS A 122 7.75 -2.64 3.21
C LYS A 122 6.57 -1.82 2.66
N ASP A 123 6.51 -1.61 1.35
CA ASP A 123 5.43 -0.83 0.72
C ASP A 123 4.10 -1.61 0.78
N ALA A 124 4.19 -2.94 0.64
CA ALA A 124 3.07 -3.86 0.80
C ALA A 124 2.54 -3.88 2.26
N VAL A 125 3.42 -3.73 3.26
CA VAL A 125 3.03 -3.59 4.67
C VAL A 125 2.18 -2.34 4.88
N VAL A 126 2.61 -1.20 4.34
CA VAL A 126 1.83 0.05 4.46
C VAL A 126 0.43 -0.13 3.87
N ILE A 127 0.32 -0.59 2.62
CA ILE A 127 -0.99 -0.76 1.99
C ILE A 127 -1.85 -1.82 2.68
N LEU A 128 -1.25 -2.85 3.32
CA LEU A 128 -1.99 -3.84 4.09
C LEU A 128 -2.75 -3.15 5.23
N HIS A 129 -2.08 -2.26 5.95
CA HIS A 129 -2.70 -1.51 7.05
C HIS A 129 -3.71 -0.47 6.56
N LEU A 130 -3.44 0.25 5.47
CA LEU A 130 -4.41 1.16 4.86
C LEU A 130 -5.67 0.41 4.38
N PHE A 131 -5.49 -0.76 3.77
CA PHE A 131 -6.58 -1.61 3.30
C PHE A 131 -7.46 -2.08 4.45
N ARG A 132 -6.85 -2.54 5.54
CA ARG A 132 -7.55 -2.94 6.77
C ARG A 132 -8.43 -1.83 7.31
N CYS A 133 -7.88 -0.62 7.43
CA CYS A 133 -8.63 0.56 7.87
C CYS A 133 -9.80 0.88 6.95
N ALA A 134 -9.54 0.99 5.64
CA ALA A 134 -10.55 1.30 4.64
C ALA A 134 -11.68 0.26 4.62
N TYR A 135 -11.34 -1.02 4.73
CA TYR A 135 -12.29 -2.10 4.70
C TYR A 135 -13.16 -2.13 5.97
N ALA A 136 -12.56 -1.99 7.15
CA ALA A 136 -13.32 -1.94 8.40
C ALA A 136 -14.29 -0.75 8.44
N LYS A 137 -13.83 0.43 7.98
CA LYS A 137 -14.68 1.60 7.81
C LYS A 137 -15.82 1.33 6.83
N TYR A 138 -15.53 0.80 5.64
CA TYR A 138 -16.54 0.47 4.64
C TYR A 138 -17.62 -0.47 5.17
N LEU A 139 -17.23 -1.53 5.87
CA LEU A 139 -18.17 -2.47 6.47
C LEU A 139 -19.05 -1.79 7.55
N LYS A 140 -18.47 -0.90 8.36
CA LYS A 140 -19.20 -0.11 9.38
C LYS A 140 -20.22 0.82 8.72
N ASP A 141 -19.76 1.65 7.79
CA ASP A 141 -20.56 2.70 7.14
C ASP A 141 -21.70 2.13 6.29
N MET A 142 -21.48 0.96 5.67
CA MET A 142 -22.48 0.28 4.84
C MET A 142 -23.31 -0.77 5.61
N ASN A 143 -23.08 -0.94 6.92
CA ASN A 143 -23.70 -1.97 7.76
C ASN A 143 -23.63 -3.39 7.15
N ILE A 144 -22.47 -3.73 6.58
CA ILE A 144 -22.22 -5.03 5.93
C ILE A 144 -21.70 -6.02 6.98
N LYS A 145 -22.10 -7.30 6.85
CA LYS A 145 -21.56 -8.37 7.70
C LYS A 145 -20.04 -8.43 7.58
N ARG A 146 -19.37 -8.62 8.72
CA ARG A 146 -17.91 -8.75 8.80
C ARG A 146 -17.47 -10.03 8.07
N LYS A 147 -16.92 -9.88 6.87
CA LYS A 147 -16.39 -11.00 6.06
C LYS A 147 -14.90 -10.86 5.92
N LYS A 148 -14.17 -11.99 5.94
CA LYS A 148 -12.71 -11.98 5.77
C LYS A 148 -12.30 -11.29 4.45
N PRO A 149 -11.35 -10.34 4.50
CA PRO A 149 -10.82 -9.68 3.31
C PRO A 149 -9.98 -10.65 2.47
N GLN A 150 -9.88 -10.34 1.18
CA GLN A 150 -9.15 -11.16 0.21
C GLN A 150 -7.73 -10.62 0.01
N LEU A 151 -6.75 -11.50 0.12
CA LEU A 151 -5.33 -11.23 -0.15
C LEU A 151 -4.88 -12.14 -1.28
N ILE A 152 -4.17 -11.59 -2.26
CA ILE A 152 -3.53 -12.37 -3.31
C ILE A 152 -2.01 -12.31 -3.18
N TYR A 153 -1.39 -13.45 -3.47
CA TYR A 153 0.06 -13.57 -3.49
C TYR A 153 0.52 -14.31 -4.76
N PHE A 154 1.37 -13.65 -5.57
CA PHE A 154 1.98 -14.27 -6.74
C PHE A 154 3.27 -14.97 -6.32
N LYS A 155 3.22 -16.30 -6.24
CA LYS A 155 4.34 -17.08 -5.76
C LYS A 155 5.36 -17.35 -6.86
N ASP A 156 6.61 -16.96 -6.63
CA ASP A 156 7.77 -17.47 -7.36
C ASP A 156 8.28 -18.73 -6.65
N GLU A 157 8.13 -19.90 -7.28
CA GLU A 157 8.52 -21.17 -6.66
C GLU A 157 10.03 -21.37 -6.54
N MET A 158 10.85 -20.59 -7.24
CA MET A 158 12.28 -20.83 -7.36
C MET A 158 13.16 -19.75 -6.73
N ASN A 159 12.69 -18.51 -6.65
CA ASN A 159 13.55 -17.37 -6.30
C ASN A 159 12.98 -16.50 -5.17
N GLU A 160 12.15 -17.06 -4.30
CA GLU A 160 11.56 -16.35 -3.17
C GLU A 160 12.36 -16.56 -1.88
N PHE A 161 12.64 -15.47 -1.16
CA PHE A 161 13.23 -15.53 0.17
C PHE A 161 12.29 -16.23 1.16
N PRO A 162 12.75 -17.27 1.89
CA PRO A 162 11.94 -17.94 2.91
C PRO A 162 11.36 -16.98 3.95
N GLU A 163 12.13 -15.95 4.34
CA GLU A 163 11.72 -14.92 5.31
C GLU A 163 10.54 -14.08 4.80
N VAL A 164 10.48 -13.80 3.50
CA VAL A 164 9.34 -13.10 2.88
C VAL A 164 8.10 -13.97 2.92
N TYR A 165 8.24 -15.25 2.55
CA TYR A 165 7.12 -16.19 2.57
C TYR A 165 6.61 -16.44 4.00
N GLN A 166 7.52 -16.55 4.97
CA GLN A 166 7.18 -16.67 6.38
C GLN A 166 6.40 -15.44 6.86
N PHE A 167 6.94 -14.24 6.63
CA PHE A 167 6.30 -12.99 7.03
C PHE A 167 4.93 -12.81 6.37
N LEU A 168 4.77 -13.27 5.13
CA LEU A 168 3.48 -13.25 4.42
C LEU A 168 2.42 -14.09 5.13
N ASN A 169 2.76 -15.34 5.48
CA ASN A 169 1.83 -16.22 6.18
C ASN A 169 1.51 -15.73 7.58
N GLU A 170 2.50 -15.22 8.31
CA GLU A 170 2.30 -14.60 9.63
C GLU A 170 1.36 -13.40 9.55
N SER A 171 1.57 -12.49 8.59
CA SER A 171 0.73 -11.30 8.39
C SER A 171 -0.71 -11.68 8.05
N ALA A 172 -0.89 -12.62 7.12
CA ALA A 172 -2.22 -13.05 6.72
C ALA A 172 -2.97 -13.79 7.84
N PHE A 173 -2.28 -14.57 8.66
CA PHE A 173 -2.84 -15.19 9.85
C PHE A 173 -3.21 -14.13 10.90
N MET A 174 -2.26 -13.25 11.24
CA MET A 174 -2.42 -12.22 12.28
C MET A 174 -3.61 -11.29 11.99
N PHE A 175 -3.82 -10.95 10.73
CA PHE A 175 -4.88 -10.02 10.30
C PHE A 175 -6.09 -10.71 9.66
N ASP A 176 -6.14 -12.04 9.75
CA ASP A 176 -7.27 -12.90 9.35
C ASP A 176 -7.73 -12.70 7.89
N PHE A 177 -6.76 -12.71 6.96
CA PHE A 177 -7.01 -12.63 5.53
C PHE A 177 -7.31 -14.01 4.92
N HIS A 178 -8.17 -14.04 3.91
CA HIS A 178 -8.26 -15.18 2.99
C HIS A 178 -7.18 -15.05 1.91
N ILE A 179 -6.19 -15.94 1.91
CA ILE A 179 -5.08 -15.90 0.95
C ILE A 179 -5.41 -16.74 -0.29
N SER A 180 -5.29 -16.13 -1.46
CA SER A 180 -5.26 -16.81 -2.76
C SER A 180 -3.84 -16.78 -3.33
N ILE A 181 -3.20 -17.96 -3.41
CA ILE A 181 -1.87 -18.11 -4.00
C ILE A 181 -2.02 -18.31 -5.52
N ILE A 182 -1.42 -17.41 -6.29
CA ILE A 182 -1.38 -17.45 -7.74
C ILE A 182 -0.01 -17.98 -8.18
N LYS A 183 -0.01 -19.01 -9.01
CA LYS A 183 1.20 -19.67 -9.52
C LYS A 183 1.37 -19.42 -11.03
N GLY A 184 2.62 -19.58 -11.49
CA GLY A 184 2.99 -19.42 -12.88
C GLY A 184 3.43 -18.00 -13.24
N THR A 185 3.51 -17.70 -14.53
CA THR A 185 3.89 -16.36 -14.99
C THR A 185 2.84 -15.32 -14.59
N TRP A 186 3.24 -14.06 -14.43
CA TRP A 186 2.30 -12.96 -14.15
C TRP A 186 1.07 -13.00 -15.07
N LYS A 187 1.29 -13.05 -16.39
CA LYS A 187 0.24 -13.05 -17.41
C LYS A 187 -0.71 -14.24 -17.27
N ASN A 188 -0.20 -15.46 -17.18
CA ASN A 188 -1.05 -16.65 -17.11
C ASN A 188 -1.74 -16.76 -15.75
N GLY A 189 -1.02 -16.46 -14.66
CA GLY A 189 -1.54 -16.52 -13.30
C GLY A 189 -2.72 -15.57 -13.09
N ILE A 190 -2.56 -14.29 -13.44
CA ILE A 190 -3.66 -13.31 -13.28
C ILE A 190 -4.83 -13.62 -14.20
N THR A 191 -4.57 -14.09 -15.43
CA THR A 191 -5.62 -14.42 -16.40
C THR A 191 -6.49 -15.57 -15.88
N ASN A 192 -5.85 -16.68 -15.49
CA ASN A 192 -6.54 -17.84 -14.93
C ASN A 192 -7.29 -17.49 -13.65
N PHE A 193 -6.71 -16.65 -12.77
CA PHE A 193 -7.37 -16.22 -11.54
C PHE A 193 -8.67 -15.46 -11.83
N ILE A 194 -8.61 -14.47 -12.71
CA ILE A 194 -9.77 -13.65 -13.08
C ILE A 194 -10.84 -14.49 -13.77
N GLU A 195 -10.46 -15.27 -14.78
CA GLU A 195 -11.41 -16.12 -15.52
C GLU A 195 -12.11 -17.13 -14.60
N ASN A 196 -11.40 -17.70 -13.62
CA ASN A 196 -12.00 -18.59 -12.63
C ASN A 196 -13.02 -17.88 -11.73
N ILE A 197 -12.73 -16.65 -11.30
CA ILE A 197 -13.68 -15.84 -10.53
C ILE A 197 -14.91 -15.52 -11.39
N GLN A 198 -14.71 -15.10 -12.63
CA GLN A 198 -15.81 -14.78 -13.54
C GLN A 198 -16.69 -15.99 -13.84
N LYS A 199 -16.08 -17.16 -14.04
CA LYS A 199 -16.81 -18.42 -14.22
C LYS A 199 -17.64 -18.79 -12.98
N LYS A 200 -17.10 -18.61 -11.78
CA LYS A 200 -17.86 -18.82 -10.52
C LYS A 200 -19.04 -17.86 -10.41
N TYR A 201 -18.86 -16.60 -10.78
CA TYR A 201 -19.96 -15.62 -10.83
C TYR A 201 -21.03 -16.03 -11.83
N GLN A 202 -20.62 -16.47 -13.03
CA GLN A 202 -21.55 -16.93 -14.07
C GLN A 202 -22.41 -18.10 -13.58
N ILE A 203 -21.79 -19.14 -12.98
CA ILE A 203 -22.50 -20.30 -12.43
C ILE A 203 -23.49 -19.85 -11.35
N LYS A 204 -23.08 -18.98 -10.43
CA LYS A 204 -23.95 -18.48 -9.36
C LYS A 204 -25.18 -17.73 -9.90
N ILE A 205 -25.01 -16.92 -10.96
CA ILE A 205 -26.13 -16.20 -11.58
C ILE A 205 -27.06 -17.17 -12.32
N ILE A 206 -26.51 -18.12 -13.07
CA ILE A 206 -27.27 -19.18 -13.76
C ILE A 206 -28.16 -19.93 -12.76
N ASP A 207 -27.57 -20.36 -11.64
CA ASP A 207 -28.28 -21.09 -10.58
C ASP A 207 -29.37 -20.23 -9.92
N GLN A 208 -29.07 -18.96 -9.64
CA GLN A 208 -30.01 -18.03 -9.01
C GLN A 208 -31.18 -17.66 -9.91
N LEU A 209 -30.92 -17.45 -11.21
CA LEU A 209 -31.93 -17.05 -12.19
C LEU A 209 -32.62 -18.24 -12.86
N LYS A 210 -32.16 -19.47 -12.63
CA LYS A 210 -32.65 -20.72 -13.25
C LYS A 210 -32.72 -20.64 -14.78
N ILE A 211 -31.70 -20.03 -15.39
CA ILE A 211 -31.57 -19.88 -16.85
C ILE A 211 -30.57 -20.91 -17.39
N ASN A 212 -30.75 -21.36 -18.64
CA ASN A 212 -29.89 -22.40 -19.22
C ASN A 212 -28.56 -21.87 -19.76
N SER A 213 -28.49 -20.57 -20.08
CA SER A 213 -27.27 -19.91 -20.55
C SER A 213 -27.33 -18.40 -20.26
N ILE A 214 -26.16 -17.81 -20.10
CA ILE A 214 -25.96 -16.36 -19.97
C ILE A 214 -25.33 -15.88 -21.28
N ASP A 215 -25.90 -14.84 -21.89
CA ASP A 215 -25.29 -14.18 -23.03
C ASP A 215 -23.91 -13.61 -22.63
N SER A 216 -22.95 -13.70 -23.54
CA SER A 216 -21.58 -13.17 -23.41
C SER A 216 -21.52 -11.67 -23.09
N THR A 217 -22.64 -10.95 -23.27
CA THR A 217 -22.78 -9.50 -23.09
C THR A 217 -23.08 -9.08 -21.65
N ILE A 218 -23.34 -10.02 -20.72
CA ILE A 218 -23.60 -9.66 -19.32
C ILE A 218 -22.33 -9.08 -18.69
N PHE A 219 -22.42 -7.83 -18.24
CA PHE A 219 -21.35 -7.14 -17.53
C PHE A 219 -21.07 -7.86 -16.21
N TYR A 220 -19.88 -8.44 -16.11
CA TYR A 220 -19.43 -9.06 -14.87
C TYR A 220 -18.92 -8.04 -13.86
N SER A 221 -18.92 -8.41 -12.58
CA SER A 221 -18.36 -7.54 -11.54
C SER A 221 -16.90 -7.20 -11.83
N THR A 222 -16.59 -5.91 -11.80
CA THR A 222 -15.23 -5.41 -11.97
C THR A 222 -14.38 -5.79 -10.76
N LEU A 223 -13.28 -6.50 -11.02
CA LEU A 223 -12.30 -6.84 -10.00
C LEU A 223 -11.29 -5.70 -9.85
N ALA A 224 -10.84 -5.47 -8.61
CA ALA A 224 -9.85 -4.46 -8.30
C ALA A 224 -8.71 -5.01 -7.43
N PHE A 225 -7.48 -4.59 -7.71
CA PHE A 225 -6.29 -4.96 -6.93
C PHE A 225 -5.68 -3.73 -6.27
N ILE A 226 -5.42 -3.80 -4.97
CA ILE A 226 -4.73 -2.76 -4.21
C ILE A 226 -3.25 -3.11 -4.13
N ASN A 227 -2.40 -2.25 -4.68
CA ASN A 227 -0.98 -2.47 -4.89
C ASN A 227 -0.13 -1.41 -4.17
N GLY A 228 1.14 -1.73 -3.94
CA GLY A 228 2.09 -0.90 -3.19
C GLY A 228 3.09 -0.15 -4.05
N THR A 229 2.83 -0.01 -5.35
CA THR A 229 3.76 0.64 -6.28
C THR A 229 3.85 2.13 -6.00
N ARG A 230 5.07 2.67 -5.92
CA ARG A 230 5.34 4.11 -5.82
C ARG A 230 5.77 4.69 -7.17
N PHE A 231 5.65 6.00 -7.30
CA PHE A 231 6.02 6.76 -8.51
C PHE A 231 7.47 6.46 -8.93
N ASN A 232 8.39 6.45 -7.96
CA ASN A 232 9.81 6.19 -8.19
C ASN A 232 10.15 4.72 -8.50
N ASP A 233 9.20 3.77 -8.35
CA ASP A 233 9.44 2.37 -8.69
C ASP A 233 9.37 2.11 -10.19
N THR A 234 8.78 3.04 -10.94
CA THR A 234 8.40 2.83 -12.33
C THR A 234 9.20 3.73 -13.25
N ASN A 235 9.87 3.14 -14.23
CA ASN A 235 10.51 3.89 -15.33
C ASN A 235 9.47 4.36 -16.38
N THR A 236 8.17 4.29 -16.07
CA THR A 236 7.09 4.52 -17.03
C THR A 236 6.26 5.72 -16.62
N GLU A 237 6.37 6.82 -17.38
CA GLU A 237 5.66 8.10 -17.16
C GLU A 237 4.11 8.01 -17.26
N LYS A 238 3.53 6.81 -17.41
CA LYS A 238 2.10 6.61 -17.73
C LYS A 238 1.27 6.07 -16.57
N LEU A 239 1.88 5.64 -15.47
CA LEU A 239 1.14 5.09 -14.34
C LEU A 239 0.46 6.20 -13.54
N GLN A 240 -0.78 5.94 -13.14
CA GLN A 240 -1.57 6.81 -12.29
C GLN A 240 -1.87 6.11 -10.95
N ILE A 241 -2.60 6.78 -10.06
CA ILE A 241 -3.08 6.16 -8.82
C ILE A 241 -4.08 5.03 -9.15
N LEU A 242 -5.08 5.28 -9.99
CA LEU A 242 -6.04 4.30 -10.48
C LEU A 242 -5.73 3.96 -11.94
N ASN A 243 -5.68 2.68 -12.26
CA ASN A 243 -5.35 2.20 -13.59
C ASN A 243 -6.27 1.04 -13.99
N VAL A 244 -6.35 0.83 -15.31
CA VAL A 244 -6.94 -0.38 -15.92
C VAL A 244 -5.82 -1.28 -16.39
N SER A 245 -6.04 -2.60 -16.33
CA SER A 245 -5.12 -3.59 -16.88
C SER A 245 -4.77 -3.34 -18.35
N SER A 246 -3.58 -3.80 -18.75
CA SER A 246 -3.12 -3.72 -20.14
C SER A 246 -4.05 -4.51 -21.06
N ARG A 247 -4.24 -4.04 -22.31
CA ARG A 247 -5.15 -4.64 -23.32
C ARG A 247 -4.94 -6.14 -23.62
N GLY A 248 -3.79 -6.71 -23.28
CA GLY A 248 -3.47 -8.12 -23.45
C GLY A 248 -3.80 -9.03 -22.25
N LEU A 249 -4.46 -8.48 -21.22
CA LEU A 249 -4.93 -9.17 -20.02
C LEU A 249 -6.46 -9.00 -19.89
N PRO A 250 -7.17 -9.84 -19.13
CA PRO A 250 -8.55 -9.57 -18.76
C PRO A 250 -8.70 -8.17 -18.12
N PRO A 251 -9.85 -7.50 -18.29
CA PRO A 251 -10.08 -6.18 -17.73
C PRO A 251 -10.20 -6.24 -16.20
N TYR A 252 -9.38 -5.47 -15.50
CA TYR A 252 -9.48 -5.25 -14.06
C TYR A 252 -8.93 -3.86 -13.71
N LEU A 253 -9.32 -3.36 -12.54
CA LEU A 253 -8.78 -2.14 -11.95
C LEU A 253 -7.59 -2.47 -11.05
N TYR A 254 -6.63 -1.57 -10.96
CA TYR A 254 -5.66 -1.60 -9.88
C TYR A 254 -5.34 -0.20 -9.38
N VAL A 255 -5.18 -0.10 -8.07
CA VAL A 255 -4.92 1.16 -7.36
C VAL A 255 -3.61 1.09 -6.62
N ASN A 256 -2.86 2.20 -6.66
CA ASN A 256 -1.61 2.40 -5.92
C ASN A 256 -1.83 3.53 -4.89
N PRO A 257 -2.34 3.25 -3.68
CA PRO A 257 -2.78 4.30 -2.74
C PRO A 257 -1.63 5.16 -2.21
N VAL A 258 -0.41 4.62 -2.21
CA VAL A 258 0.81 5.26 -1.72
C VAL A 258 1.71 5.77 -2.86
N PHE A 259 1.14 5.98 -4.05
CA PHE A 259 1.92 6.26 -5.26
C PHE A 259 2.92 7.43 -5.09
N TYR A 260 2.53 8.50 -4.40
CA TYR A 260 3.42 9.66 -4.18
C TYR A 260 4.16 9.64 -2.84
N TRP A 261 4.15 8.53 -2.11
CA TRP A 261 4.87 8.45 -0.84
C TRP A 261 6.37 8.31 -1.07
N THR A 262 7.16 8.93 -0.20
CA THR A 262 8.62 8.79 -0.20
C THR A 262 9.06 7.57 0.60
N TYR A 263 10.31 7.15 0.41
CA TYR A 263 10.92 6.08 1.22
C TYR A 263 10.87 6.40 2.71
N GLY A 264 11.15 7.65 3.08
CA GLY A 264 11.00 8.14 4.46
C GLY A 264 9.57 7.99 4.96
N ALA A 265 8.57 8.44 4.20
CA ALA A 265 7.16 8.33 4.60
C ALA A 265 6.72 6.88 4.88
N ILE A 266 7.16 5.92 4.05
CA ILE A 266 6.90 4.49 4.25
C ILE A 266 7.43 4.03 5.61
N TRP A 267 8.70 4.33 5.92
CA TRP A 267 9.30 3.93 7.19
C TRP A 267 8.76 4.71 8.39
N THR A 268 8.50 6.01 8.28
CA THR A 268 7.89 6.81 9.34
C THR A 268 6.55 6.18 9.77
N PHE A 269 5.72 5.79 8.79
CA PHE A 269 4.45 5.13 9.06
C PHE A 269 4.65 3.78 9.76
N ILE A 270 5.50 2.91 9.23
CA ILE A 270 5.79 1.59 9.81
C ILE A 270 6.31 1.72 11.26
N LEU A 271 7.29 2.59 11.49
CA LEU A 271 7.97 2.73 12.78
C LEU A 271 7.06 3.36 13.85
N TYR A 272 6.32 4.42 13.52
CA TYR A 272 5.43 5.08 14.49
C TYR A 272 4.28 4.17 14.96
N PHE A 273 3.67 3.42 14.03
CA PHE A 273 2.62 2.47 14.39
C PHE A 273 3.18 1.14 14.91
N LYS A 274 4.51 0.95 14.89
CA LYS A 274 5.21 -0.25 15.35
C LYS A 274 4.72 -1.50 14.62
N PHE A 275 4.53 -1.39 13.30
CA PHE A 275 4.11 -2.52 12.48
C PHE A 275 5.27 -3.49 12.23
N ASN A 276 4.96 -4.79 12.23
CA ASN A 276 5.91 -5.81 11.83
C ASN A 276 6.24 -5.68 10.34
N TYR A 277 7.47 -5.97 9.98
CA TYR A 277 7.95 -6.05 8.60
C TYR A 277 8.95 -7.19 8.45
N CYS A 278 9.22 -7.60 7.21
CA CYS A 278 10.16 -8.69 6.93
C CYS A 278 11.56 -8.40 7.50
N ILE A 279 12.11 -9.36 8.25
CA ILE A 279 13.39 -9.25 8.96
C ILE A 279 14.59 -8.93 8.06
N LEU A 280 14.49 -9.22 6.76
CA LEU A 280 15.54 -8.87 5.79
C LEU A 280 15.82 -7.35 5.78
N TYR A 281 14.81 -6.51 6.05
CA TYR A 281 15.03 -5.08 6.15
C TYR A 281 15.98 -4.71 7.30
N ASP A 282 15.99 -5.45 8.42
CA ASP A 282 16.96 -5.25 9.52
C ASP A 282 18.36 -5.73 9.16
N HIS A 283 18.48 -6.65 8.21
CA HIS A 283 19.75 -7.22 7.76
C HIS A 283 20.39 -6.48 6.57
N GLY A 284 19.96 -5.25 6.29
CA GLY A 284 20.56 -4.38 5.28
C GLY A 284 19.95 -4.47 3.89
N TYR A 285 18.80 -5.14 3.72
CA TYR A 285 18.09 -5.11 2.44
C TYR A 285 17.20 -3.87 2.37
N SER A 286 17.41 -2.95 1.43
CA SER A 286 16.55 -1.76 1.26
C SER A 286 15.40 -1.97 0.28
N SER A 287 15.52 -2.98 -0.58
CA SER A 287 14.54 -3.34 -1.60
C SER A 287 14.62 -4.85 -1.85
N ILE A 288 13.48 -5.54 -1.73
CA ILE A 288 13.43 -7.00 -1.83
C ILE A 288 12.79 -7.36 -3.17
N GLY A 289 13.53 -8.07 -4.01
CA GLY A 289 13.09 -8.70 -5.25
C GLY A 289 13.24 -10.22 -5.14
N SER A 290 13.83 -10.85 -6.15
CA SER A 290 14.13 -12.28 -6.12
C SER A 290 15.48 -12.56 -5.46
N ILE A 291 15.69 -13.78 -4.95
CA ILE A 291 16.98 -14.22 -4.40
C ILE A 291 18.13 -13.99 -5.40
N LYS A 292 17.86 -14.09 -6.70
CA LYS A 292 18.87 -13.99 -7.76
C LYS A 292 19.32 -12.56 -8.06
N ASP A 293 18.49 -11.56 -7.77
CA ASP A 293 18.72 -10.16 -8.13
C ASP A 293 18.86 -9.23 -6.93
N THR A 294 18.64 -9.74 -5.72
CA THR A 294 18.58 -8.95 -4.50
C THR A 294 19.79 -9.21 -3.61
N VAL A 295 20.56 -8.16 -3.35
CA VAL A 295 21.66 -8.18 -2.37
C VAL A 295 21.48 -7.07 -1.33
N LYS A 296 22.21 -7.18 -0.22
CA LYS A 296 22.24 -6.15 0.82
C LYS A 296 22.76 -4.83 0.25
N ASN A 297 22.19 -3.72 0.69
CA ASN A 297 22.55 -2.40 0.24
C ASN A 297 23.90 -1.96 0.83
N GLU A 298 24.86 -1.63 -0.02
CA GLU A 298 26.21 -1.24 0.43
C GLU A 298 26.23 0.06 1.23
N PHE A 299 25.27 0.97 0.98
CA PHE A 299 25.13 2.22 1.72
C PHE A 299 24.57 2.02 3.14
N LEU A 300 24.15 0.80 3.48
CA LEU A 300 23.79 0.40 4.84
C LEU A 300 24.92 -0.34 5.54
N LYS A 301 26.05 -0.61 4.88
CA LYS A 301 27.17 -1.33 5.49
C LYS A 301 27.82 -0.47 6.58
N CYS A 302 28.01 -1.05 7.75
CA CYS A 302 28.72 -0.45 8.88
C CYS A 302 29.68 -1.49 9.47
N ASN A 303 30.99 -1.31 9.23
CA ASN A 303 32.02 -2.32 9.52
C ASN A 303 31.69 -3.67 8.85
N ASP A 304 31.64 -4.75 9.64
CA ASP A 304 31.31 -6.10 9.20
C ASP A 304 29.80 -6.42 9.26
N CYS A 305 28.97 -5.42 9.56
CA CYS A 305 27.52 -5.54 9.71
C CYS A 305 26.77 -4.63 8.73
N TYR A 306 25.44 -4.77 8.69
CA TYR A 306 24.57 -3.89 7.95
C TYR A 306 23.52 -3.28 8.88
N LEU A 307 23.25 -2.00 8.68
CA LEU A 307 22.21 -1.27 9.38
C LEU A 307 20.83 -1.62 8.78
N PRO A 308 19.75 -1.46 9.56
CA PRO A 308 18.39 -1.60 9.05
C PRO A 308 18.09 -0.66 7.88
N ALA A 309 17.16 -1.07 7.02
CA ALA A 309 16.79 -0.37 5.80
C ALA A 309 16.40 1.10 6.02
N TYR A 310 15.69 1.39 7.12
CA TYR A 310 15.28 2.75 7.46
C TYR A 310 16.45 3.69 7.82
N PHE A 311 17.70 3.21 7.91
CA PHE A 311 18.90 4.04 8.01
C PHE A 311 19.43 4.54 6.66
N LEU A 312 18.80 4.18 5.53
CA LEU A 312 19.26 4.61 4.21
C LEU A 312 19.06 6.11 4.02
N LYS A 313 20.17 6.87 4.02
CA LYS A 313 20.17 8.34 3.93
C LYS A 313 19.72 8.87 2.56
N ASN A 314 20.23 8.27 1.48
CA ASN A 314 19.88 8.66 0.12
C ASN A 314 18.92 7.65 -0.48
N TRP A 315 17.63 8.01 -0.54
CA TRP A 315 16.56 7.13 -1.00
C TRP A 315 16.66 6.76 -2.48
N ASN A 316 17.41 7.52 -3.28
CA ASN A 316 17.69 7.14 -4.68
C ASN A 316 18.49 5.83 -4.76
N TYR A 317 19.15 5.43 -3.67
CA TYR A 317 19.89 4.17 -3.60
C TYR A 317 19.06 3.00 -3.12
N GLU A 318 17.74 3.15 -2.94
CA GLU A 318 16.87 2.08 -2.48
C GLU A 318 17.03 0.79 -3.30
N ARG A 319 17.19 0.91 -4.62
CA ARG A 319 17.34 -0.20 -5.57
C ARG A 319 18.75 -0.30 -6.16
N TYR A 320 19.73 0.42 -5.60
CA TYR A 320 21.07 0.58 -6.20
C TYR A 320 21.76 -0.76 -6.47
N ASN A 321 21.68 -1.69 -5.51
CA ASN A 321 22.35 -2.98 -5.63
C ASN A 321 21.47 -4.08 -6.27
N ARG A 322 20.34 -3.76 -6.92
CA ARG A 322 19.62 -4.80 -7.68
C ARG A 322 20.46 -5.21 -8.89
N ILE A 323 20.83 -6.48 -8.98
CA ILE A 323 21.61 -7.01 -10.11
C ILE A 323 20.73 -6.94 -11.37
N GLN A 324 21.18 -6.26 -12.43
CA GLN A 324 20.40 -6.24 -13.66
C GLN A 324 20.54 -7.58 -14.40
N PRO A 325 19.50 -8.03 -15.14
CA PRO A 325 19.55 -9.28 -15.88
C PRO A 325 20.72 -9.38 -16.88
N ASN A 326 21.28 -8.23 -17.29
CA ASN A 326 22.35 -8.14 -18.29
C ASN A 326 23.77 -8.23 -17.69
N ASP A 327 23.90 -8.34 -16.37
CA ASP A 327 25.20 -8.39 -15.67
C ASP A 327 25.68 -9.84 -15.41
N LYS A 328 25.22 -10.82 -16.22
CA LYS A 328 25.61 -12.24 -16.12
C LYS A 328 26.24 -12.78 -17.39
#